data_AF-A0A2H0MNW6-F1
#
_entry.id   AF-A0A2H0MNW6-F1
#
_cell.length_a   1.000
_cell.length_b   1.000
_cell.length_c   1.000
_cell.angle_alpha   90.00
_cell.angle_beta   90.00
_cell.angle_gamma   90.00
#
_symmetry.space_group_name_H-M   'P 1'
#
loop_
_entity.id
_entity.type
_entity.pdbx_description
1 polymer ?
#
loop_
_entity_poly.entity_id
_entity_poly.type
_entity_poly.pdbx_seq_one_letter_code
_entity_poly.pdbx_strand_id
1 'polypeptide(L)'
;MFNRVFNSQAKTIGAAAGILAISAFISRILGLIREGLLASAFGAGPELDSYFAAFRIPDLVYNILIAGGIVVAFLPLFSEYFAKDEKEAWRFTNNALNVFLSLLILLCLALFAFTTPLVKLITPGFNPQQIDLTVLLTRLMFLSP
;
A
#
# COMPACT_ATOMS: atom_id res chain seq x y z
N MET A 1 -26.75 11.07 -13.08
CA MET A 1 -25.69 10.72 -14.05
C MET A 1 -24.53 9.95 -13.39
N PHE A 2 -24.10 10.33 -12.18
CA PHE A 2 -23.04 9.64 -11.42
C PHE A 2 -23.27 8.14 -11.13
N ASN A 3 -24.50 7.71 -10.80
CA ASN A 3 -24.78 6.29 -10.53
C ASN A 3 -24.60 5.35 -11.73
N ARG A 4 -24.69 5.84 -12.98
CA ARG A 4 -24.44 5.01 -14.16
C ARG A 4 -22.96 4.74 -14.39
N VAL A 5 -22.09 5.65 -13.97
CA VAL A 5 -20.64 5.52 -14.15
C VAL A 5 -20.07 4.50 -13.17
N PHE A 6 -20.51 4.52 -11.91
CA PHE A 6 -20.04 3.59 -10.87
C PHE A 6 -20.66 2.19 -10.95
N ASN A 7 -21.86 2.05 -11.54
CA ASN A 7 -22.58 0.77 -11.58
C ASN A 7 -22.54 0.10 -12.98
N SER A 8 -21.73 0.62 -13.91
CA SER A 8 -21.57 0.03 -15.23
C SER A 8 -20.49 -1.06 -15.18
N GLN A 9 -20.88 -2.32 -15.35
CA GLN A 9 -19.94 -3.42 -15.52
C GLN A 9 -19.10 -3.20 -16.80
N ALA A 10 -17.78 -3.32 -16.67
CA ALA A 10 -16.89 -3.26 -17.82
C ALA A 10 -17.16 -4.46 -18.73
N LYS A 11 -17.66 -4.20 -19.95
CA LYS A 11 -18.07 -5.26 -20.89
C LYS A 11 -16.89 -5.96 -21.58
N THR A 12 -15.68 -5.40 -21.49
CA THR A 12 -14.46 -5.93 -22.10
C THR A 12 -13.25 -5.77 -21.19
N ILE A 13 -12.25 -6.64 -21.35
CA ILE A 13 -10.98 -6.57 -20.63
C ILE A 13 -10.30 -5.22 -20.87
N GLY A 14 -10.35 -4.71 -22.11
CA GLY A 14 -9.79 -3.40 -22.45
C GLY A 14 -10.46 -2.23 -21.71
N ALA A 15 -11.77 -2.26 -21.53
CA ALA A 15 -12.48 -1.24 -20.75
C ALA A 15 -12.10 -1.30 -19.26
N ALA A 16 -11.99 -2.50 -18.68
CA ALA A 16 -11.56 -2.68 -17.30
C ALA A 16 -10.11 -2.21 -17.08
N ALA A 17 -9.20 -2.61 -17.98
CA ALA A 17 -7.81 -2.16 -17.96
C ALA A 17 -7.68 -0.63 -18.10
N GLY A 18 -8.50 -0.02 -18.97
CA GLY A 18 -8.56 1.43 -19.14
C GLY A 18 -8.97 2.15 -17.87
N ILE A 19 -9.99 1.66 -17.15
CA ILE A 19 -10.42 2.24 -15.87
C ILE A 19 -9.28 2.15 -14.85
N LEU A 20 -8.65 0.98 -14.69
CA LEU A 20 -7.53 0.80 -13.75
C LEU A 20 -6.35 1.71 -14.09
N ALA A 21 -6.00 1.85 -15.37
CA ALA A 21 -4.92 2.71 -15.84
C ALA A 21 -5.21 4.19 -15.56
N ILE A 22 -6.43 4.67 -15.84
CA ILE A 22 -6.84 6.05 -15.56
C ILE A 22 -6.86 6.29 -14.04
N SER A 23 -7.40 5.37 -13.24
CA SER A 23 -7.39 5.47 -11.79
C SER A 23 -5.97 5.54 -11.22
N ALA A 24 -5.05 4.69 -11.70
CA ALA A 24 -3.65 4.71 -11.31
C ALA A 24 -2.95 6.01 -11.73
N PHE A 25 -3.26 6.52 -12.92
CA PHE A 25 -2.70 7.79 -13.41
C PHE A 25 -3.17 8.98 -12.58
N ILE A 26 -4.46 9.06 -12.25
CA ILE A 26 -5.02 10.09 -11.37
C ILE A 26 -4.38 9.99 -9.97
N SER A 27 -4.23 8.78 -9.43
CA SER A 27 -3.57 8.56 -8.13
C SER A 27 -2.14 9.09 -8.14
N ARG A 28 -1.37 8.87 -9.21
CA ARG A 28 -0.01 9.43 -9.37
C ARG A 28 0.01 10.95 -9.45
N ILE A 29 -0.94 11.56 -10.18
CA ILE A 29 -1.05 13.02 -10.23
C ILE A 29 -1.34 13.59 -8.84
N LEU A 30 -2.27 12.99 -8.09
CA LEU A 30 -2.56 13.41 -6.72
C LEU A 30 -1.34 13.24 -5.80
N GLY A 31 -0.55 12.18 -6.00
CA GLY A 31 0.74 11.98 -5.32
C GLY A 31 1.74 13.12 -5.60
N LEU A 32 1.89 13.51 -6.87
CA LEU A 32 2.76 14.63 -7.25
C LEU A 32 2.28 15.96 -6.67
N ILE A 33 0.97 16.21 -6.66
CA ILE A 33 0.40 17.41 -6.03
C ILE A 33 0.69 17.41 -4.53
N ARG A 34 0.49 16.27 -3.85
CA ARG A 34 0.83 16.12 -2.42
C ARG A 34 2.29 16.42 -2.15
N GLU A 35 3.21 15.90 -2.96
CA GLU A 35 4.65 16.15 -2.82
C GLU A 35 4.99 17.63 -3.02
N GLY A 36 4.40 18.28 -4.02
CA GLY A 36 4.57 19.73 -4.25
C GLY A 36 4.02 20.58 -3.11
N LEU A 37 2.84 20.23 -2.56
CA LEU A 37 2.26 20.91 -1.41
C LEU A 37 3.15 20.77 -0.17
N LEU A 38 3.65 19.56 0.11
CA LEU A 38 4.57 19.32 1.23
C LEU A 38 5.87 20.09 1.07
N ALA A 39 6.47 20.08 -0.13
CA ALA A 39 7.68 20.87 -0.42
C ALA A 39 7.44 22.37 -0.28
N SER A 40 6.27 22.88 -0.64
CA SER A 40 5.92 24.30 -0.48
C SER A 40 5.68 24.71 0.98
N ALA A 41 5.13 23.81 1.80
CA ALA A 41 4.76 24.09 3.19
C ALA A 41 5.94 23.91 4.16
N PHE A 42 6.74 22.85 3.97
CA PHE A 42 7.87 22.51 4.85
C PHE A 42 9.23 22.93 4.30
N GLY A 43 9.30 23.30 3.02
CA GLY A 43 10.56 23.50 2.31
C GLY A 43 11.27 22.18 1.99
N ALA A 44 12.27 22.25 1.10
CA ALA A 44 13.17 21.13 0.87
C ALA A 44 14.19 21.06 2.02
N GLY A 45 13.87 20.29 3.06
CA GLY A 45 14.69 20.22 4.28
C GLY A 45 14.64 18.88 5.01
N PRO A 46 15.40 18.76 6.12
CA PRO A 46 15.62 17.52 6.86
C PRO A 46 14.36 16.80 7.33
N GLU A 47 13.29 17.55 7.64
CA GLU A 47 12.01 17.03 8.10
C GLU A 47 11.25 16.33 6.97
N LEU A 48 11.24 16.93 5.77
CA LEU A 48 10.58 16.38 4.60
C LEU A 48 11.30 15.12 4.10
N ASP A 49 12.64 15.13 4.15
CA ASP A 49 13.44 13.93 3.87
C ASP A 49 13.13 12.80 4.85
N SER A 50 12.95 13.15 6.14
CA SER A 50 12.57 12.19 7.18
C SER A 50 11.18 11.60 6.96
N TYR A 51 10.23 12.42 6.49
CA TYR A 51 8.88 12.01 6.13
C TYR A 51 8.88 11.06 4.93
N PHE A 52 9.56 11.39 3.84
CA PHE A 52 9.63 10.51 2.67
C PHE A 52 10.40 9.22 2.95
N ALA A 53 11.48 9.28 3.74
CA ALA A 53 12.20 8.08 4.17
C ALA A 53 11.32 7.14 5.00
N ALA A 54 10.41 7.69 5.81
CA ALA A 54 9.55 6.90 6.68
C ALA A 54 8.61 5.96 5.92
N PHE A 55 8.18 6.33 4.70
CA PHE A 55 7.34 5.49 3.83
C PHE A 55 8.07 4.32 3.19
N ARG A 56 9.40 4.35 3.09
CA ARG A 56 10.14 3.30 2.36
C ARG A 56 9.90 1.89 2.88
N ILE A 57 9.85 1.73 4.21
CA ILE A 57 9.65 0.41 4.82
C ILE A 57 8.19 -0.07 4.64
N PRO A 58 7.15 0.72 4.99
CA PRO A 58 5.77 0.39 4.67
C PRO A 58 5.54 0.10 3.18
N ASP A 59 6.08 0.93 2.29
CA ASP A 59 5.93 0.75 0.84
C ASP A 59 6.59 -0.54 0.37
N LEU A 60 7.74 -0.92 0.92
CA LEU A 60 8.37 -2.21 0.61
C LEU A 60 7.47 -3.39 0.98
N VAL A 61 6.86 -3.34 2.17
CA VAL A 61 5.91 -4.37 2.62
C VAL A 61 4.72 -4.44 1.67
N TYR A 62 4.13 -3.29 1.35
CA TYR A 62 3.02 -3.21 0.40
C TYR A 62 3.38 -3.82 -0.96
N ASN A 63 4.54 -3.44 -1.52
CA ASN A 63 4.99 -3.95 -2.82
C ASN A 63 5.23 -5.47 -2.80
N ILE A 64 5.87 -6.02 -1.76
CA ILE A 64 6.10 -7.46 -1.66
C ILE A 64 4.79 -8.23 -1.49
N LEU A 65 3.88 -7.75 -0.64
CA LEU A 65 2.64 -8.48 -0.37
C LEU A 65 1.64 -8.38 -1.53
N ILE A 66 1.40 -7.17 -2.03
CA ILE A 66 0.39 -6.90 -3.06
C ILE A 66 0.92 -7.21 -4.45
N ALA A 67 2.06 -6.61 -4.83
CA ALA A 67 2.63 -6.80 -6.16
C ALA A 67 3.38 -8.14 -6.29
N GLY A 68 3.93 -8.67 -5.19
CA GLY A 68 4.74 -9.89 -5.19
C GLY A 68 3.96 -11.21 -5.30
N GLY A 69 2.63 -11.22 -5.21
CA GLY A 69 1.88 -12.41 -5.64
C GLY A 69 0.48 -12.64 -5.10
N ILE A 70 0.07 -12.00 -4.00
CA ILE A 70 -1.22 -12.33 -3.37
C ILE A 70 -2.38 -12.03 -4.31
N VAL A 71 -2.41 -10.83 -4.93
CA VAL A 71 -3.48 -10.47 -5.87
C VAL A 71 -3.45 -11.35 -7.13
N VAL A 72 -2.26 -11.67 -7.61
CA VAL A 72 -2.05 -12.47 -8.84
C VAL A 72 -2.55 -13.90 -8.66
N ALA A 73 -2.33 -14.51 -7.50
CA ALA A 73 -2.83 -15.84 -7.19
C ALA A 73 -4.30 -15.83 -6.73
N PHE A 74 -4.74 -14.79 -6.04
CA PHE A 74 -6.09 -14.69 -5.50
C PHE A 74 -7.16 -14.55 -6.58
N LEU A 75 -6.96 -13.68 -7.57
CA LEU A 75 -8.01 -13.35 -8.55
C LEU A 75 -8.45 -14.54 -9.42
N PRO A 76 -7.53 -15.38 -9.96
CA PRO A 76 -7.90 -16.58 -10.71
C PRO A 76 -8.63 -17.60 -9.84
N LEU A 77 -8.14 -17.85 -8.62
CA LEU A 77 -8.76 -18.78 -7.68
C LEU A 77 -10.16 -18.33 -7.27
N PHE A 78 -10.31 -17.04 -6.92
CA PHE A 78 -11.60 -16.47 -6.59
C PHE A 78 -12.59 -16.60 -7.75
N SER A 79 -12.15 -16.30 -8.99
CA SER A 79 -12.98 -16.42 -10.19
C SER A 79 -13.40 -17.86 -10.45
N GLU A 80 -12.53 -18.85 -10.20
CA GLU A 80 -12.85 -20.27 -10.32
C GLU A 80 -13.90 -20.72 -9.28
N TYR A 81 -13.73 -20.35 -8.01
CA TYR A 81 -14.71 -20.65 -6.96
C TYR A 81 -16.04 -19.94 -7.22
N PHE A 82 -16.01 -18.68 -7.65
CA PHE A 82 -17.21 -17.88 -7.90
C PHE A 82 -18.03 -18.43 -9.08
N ALA A 83 -17.36 -18.97 -10.11
CA ALA A 83 -18.04 -19.62 -11.22
C ALA A 83 -18.76 -20.92 -10.83
N LYS A 84 -18.33 -21.58 -9.74
CA LYS A 84 -18.92 -22.83 -9.23
C LYS A 84 -20.01 -22.58 -8.19
N ASP A 85 -19.68 -21.86 -7.13
CA ASP A 85 -20.58 -21.50 -6.04
C ASP A 85 -20.12 -20.20 -5.37
N GLU A 86 -20.98 -19.18 -5.42
CA GLU A 86 -20.75 -17.89 -4.80
C GLU A 86 -20.44 -18.01 -3.29
N LYS A 87 -21.14 -18.88 -2.56
CA LYS A 87 -20.90 -19.05 -1.12
C LYS A 87 -19.52 -19.64 -0.85
N GLU A 88 -19.06 -20.53 -1.70
CA GLU A 88 -17.74 -21.13 -1.57
C GLU A 88 -16.64 -20.12 -1.88
N ALA A 89 -16.84 -19.25 -2.88
CA ALA A 89 -15.95 -18.12 -3.17
C ALA A 89 -15.82 -17.16 -1.99
N TRP A 90 -16.93 -16.80 -1.35
CA TRP A 90 -16.91 -15.96 -0.15
C TRP A 90 -16.24 -16.64 1.04
N ARG A 91 -16.44 -17.96 1.22
CA ARG A 91 -15.74 -18.73 2.27
C ARG A 91 -14.23 -18.76 2.03
N PHE A 92 -13.81 -18.97 0.78
CA PHE A 92 -12.41 -18.87 0.37
C PHE A 92 -11.84 -17.48 0.66
N THR A 93 -12.53 -16.41 0.24
CA THR A 93 -12.11 -15.03 0.48
C THR A 93 -11.95 -14.73 1.97
N ASN A 94 -12.90 -15.13 2.80
CA ASN A 94 -12.82 -14.92 4.25
C ASN A 94 -11.62 -15.65 4.86
N ASN A 95 -11.36 -16.89 4.45
CA ASN A 95 -10.20 -17.64 4.94
C ASN A 95 -8.88 -17.00 4.48
N ALA A 96 -8.79 -16.62 3.19
CA ALA A 96 -7.62 -15.96 2.63
C ALA A 96 -7.35 -14.62 3.33
N LEU A 97 -8.39 -13.81 3.57
CA LEU A 97 -8.27 -12.54 4.29
C LEU A 97 -7.84 -12.75 5.75
N ASN A 98 -8.39 -13.74 6.45
CA ASN A 98 -7.99 -14.02 7.83
C ASN A 98 -6.52 -14.43 7.92
N VAL A 99 -6.05 -15.31 7.02
CA VAL A 99 -4.64 -15.70 6.95
C VAL A 99 -3.77 -14.49 6.60
N PHE A 100 -4.17 -13.71 5.60
CA PHE A 100 -3.44 -12.53 5.17
C PHE A 100 -3.32 -11.48 6.28
N LEU A 101 -4.42 -11.14 6.95
CA LEU A 101 -4.44 -10.20 8.06
C LEU A 101 -3.59 -10.72 9.23
N SER A 102 -3.67 -12.00 9.54
CA SER A 102 -2.84 -12.60 10.61
C SER A 102 -1.35 -12.49 10.30
N LEU A 103 -0.95 -12.82 9.06
CA LEU A 103 0.44 -12.68 8.60
C LEU A 103 0.89 -11.22 8.56
N LEU A 104 0.02 -10.31 8.10
CA LEU A 104 0.30 -8.88 8.04
C LEU A 104 0.51 -8.31 9.45
N ILE A 105 -0.34 -8.66 10.42
CA ILE A 105 -0.19 -8.23 11.82
C ILE A 105 1.13 -8.73 12.39
N LEU A 106 1.46 -10.02 12.20
CA LEU A 106 2.73 -10.58 12.66
C LEU A 106 3.93 -9.87 12.04
N LEU A 107 3.87 -9.57 10.74
CA LEU A 107 4.91 -8.84 10.03
C LEU A 107 5.04 -7.40 10.54
N CYS A 108 3.94 -6.67 10.70
CA CYS A 108 3.94 -5.31 11.24
C CYS A 108 4.50 -5.26 12.67
N LEU A 109 4.16 -6.22 13.53
CA LEU A 109 4.73 -6.33 14.88
C LEU A 109 6.23 -6.57 14.85
N ALA A 110 6.71 -7.45 13.97
CA ALA A 110 8.14 -7.68 13.78
C ALA A 110 8.84 -6.40 13.30
N LEU A 111 8.31 -5.75 12.26
CA LEU A 111 8.90 -4.53 11.71
C LEU A 111 8.86 -3.35 12.68
N PHE A 112 7.83 -3.26 13.53
CA PHE A 112 7.75 -2.27 14.60
C PHE A 112 8.89 -2.42 15.61
N ALA A 113 9.22 -3.66 15.98
CA ALA A 113 10.36 -3.96 16.85
C ALA A 113 11.71 -3.65 16.18
N PHE A 114 11.85 -3.98 14.89
CA PHE A 114 13.08 -3.76 14.13
C PHE A 114 13.15 -2.40 13.40
N THR A 115 12.25 -1.45 13.68
CA THR A 115 12.21 -0.18 12.94
C THR A 115 13.52 0.60 13.04
N THR A 116 14.10 0.70 14.24
CA THR A 116 15.35 1.47 14.45
C THR A 116 16.53 0.98 13.61
N PRO A 117 16.92 -0.32 13.65
CA PRO A 117 18.00 -0.80 12.80
C PRO A 117 17.67 -0.74 11.30
N LEU A 118 16.41 -0.95 10.92
CA LEU A 118 15.99 -0.85 9.52
C LEU A 118 16.12 0.57 8.99
N VAL A 119 15.65 1.58 9.74
CA VAL A 119 15.79 3.00 9.37
C VAL A 119 17.27 3.35 9.21
N LYS A 120 18.12 3.02 10.19
CA LYS A 120 19.57 3.28 10.09
C LYS A 120 20.23 2.66 8.86
N LEU A 121 19.76 1.50 8.41
CA LEU A 121 20.25 0.84 7.20
C LEU A 121 19.87 1.60 5.92
N ILE A 122 18.65 2.14 5.86
CA ILE A 122 18.13 2.82 4.66
C ILE A 122 18.45 4.33 4.61
N THR A 123 18.94 4.91 5.72
CA THR A 123 19.29 6.35 5.84
C THR A 123 20.70 6.58 6.43
N PRO A 124 21.79 6.09 5.79
CA PRO A 124 23.15 6.23 6.34
C PRO A 124 23.65 7.68 6.44
N GLY A 125 23.02 8.64 5.75
CA GLY A 125 23.37 10.06 5.77
C GLY A 125 22.56 10.93 6.74
N PHE A 126 21.62 10.35 7.50
CA PHE A 126 20.77 11.12 8.41
C PHE A 126 21.46 11.39 9.73
N ASN A 127 21.25 12.59 10.28
CA ASN A 127 21.68 12.91 11.63
C ASN A 127 20.82 12.16 12.68
N PRO A 128 21.24 12.09 13.96
CA PRO A 128 20.50 11.37 14.99
C PRO A 128 19.04 11.83 15.15
N GLN A 129 18.79 13.14 15.05
CA GLN A 129 17.44 13.70 15.18
C GLN A 129 16.51 13.28 14.03
N GLN A 130 17.02 13.25 12.80
CA GLN A 130 16.30 12.76 11.62
C GLN A 130 16.00 11.27 11.74
N ILE A 131 16.94 10.47 12.23
CA ILE A 131 16.72 9.04 12.46
C ILE A 131 15.59 8.83 13.46
N ASP A 132 15.60 9.55 14.59
CA ASP A 132 14.56 9.43 15.61
C ASP A 132 13.17 9.83 15.07
N LEU A 133 13.13 10.92 14.28
CA LEU A 133 11.90 11.36 13.61
C LEU A 133 11.40 10.32 12.59
N THR A 134 12.27 9.81 11.72
CA THR A 134 11.91 8.76 10.75
C THR A 134 11.41 7.50 11.44
N VAL A 135 12.06 7.05 12.53
CA VAL A 135 11.61 5.89 13.31
C VAL A 135 10.21 6.10 13.87
N LEU A 136 9.94 7.28 14.43
CA LEU A 136 8.62 7.62 14.96
C LEU A 136 7.56 7.62 13.86
N LEU A 137 7.84 8.27 12.73
CA LEU A 137 6.92 8.34 11.59
C LEU A 137 6.65 6.96 10.98
N THR A 138 7.69 6.14 10.80
CA THR A 138 7.52 4.76 10.28
C THR A 138 6.67 3.91 11.21
N ARG A 139 6.86 4.02 12.54
CA ARG A 139 6.04 3.31 13.53
C ARG A 139 4.58 3.72 13.48
N LEU A 140 4.29 5.01 13.30
CA LEU A 140 2.93 5.51 13.14
C LEU A 140 2.30 4.98 11.85
N MET A 141 3.05 4.95 10.75
CA MET A 141 2.57 4.45 9.45
C MET A 141 2.23 2.96 9.46
N PHE A 142 2.91 2.14 10.26
CA PHE A 142 2.51 0.74 10.44
C PHE A 142 1.14 0.57 11.11
N LEU A 143 0.69 1.57 11.87
CA LEU A 143 -0.61 1.56 12.55
C LEU A 143 -1.76 2.02 11.64
N SER A 144 -1.45 2.76 10.57
CA SER A 144 -2.39 3.24 9.56
C SER A 144 -2.11 2.59 8.20
N PRO A 145 -2.32 1.26 8.05
CA PRO A 145 -2.09 0.56 6.78
C PRO A 145 -2.92 1.14 5.63
#